data_AF-A0A2E5JIE6-F1
#
_entry.id   AF-A0A2E5JIE6-F1
#
_cell.length_a   1.000
_cell.length_b   1.000
_cell.length_c   1.000
_cell.angle_alpha   90.00
_cell.angle_beta   90.00
_cell.angle_gamma   90.00
#
_symmetry.space_group_name_H-M   'P 1'
#
loop_
_entity.id
_entity.type
_entity.pdbx_description
1 polymer ?
#
loop_
_entity_poly.entity_id
_entity_poly.type
_entity_poly.pdbx_seq_one_letter_code
_entity_poly.pdbx_strand_id
1 'polypeptide(L)'
;MSDQFDPNHIEEKLKLVKNAADKSHFNVDATQDIKVNLRPDPSVKPAMFVPDPLLPGCYKAHPVTLRALRKNIFAAGNELFEDLEDLVTCESCQHEIDRQFWHFCPHCEAKFRY
;
A
#
# COMPACT_ATOMS: atom_id res chain seq x y z
N MET A 1 -24.42 -14.65 22.11
CA MET A 1 -22.99 -14.47 22.41
C MET A 1 -22.33 -14.23 21.07
N SER A 2 -21.90 -13.01 20.80
CA SER A 2 -21.23 -12.66 19.56
C SER A 2 -19.84 -13.28 19.58
N ASP A 3 -19.61 -14.30 18.75
CA ASP A 3 -18.25 -14.75 18.45
C ASP A 3 -17.50 -13.54 17.90
N GLN A 4 -16.62 -13.00 18.73
CA GLN A 4 -15.79 -11.86 18.37
C GLN A 4 -14.77 -12.41 17.38
N PHE A 5 -14.79 -11.90 16.15
CA PHE A 5 -13.86 -12.31 15.11
C PHE A 5 -12.43 -11.97 15.58
N ASP A 6 -11.67 -13.00 15.94
CA ASP A 6 -10.27 -12.89 16.32
C ASP A 6 -9.40 -13.47 15.18
N PRO A 7 -8.72 -12.59 14.40
CA PRO A 7 -7.88 -13.00 13.27
C PRO A 7 -6.79 -14.01 13.66
N ASN A 8 -6.20 -13.85 14.85
CA ASN A 8 -5.08 -14.69 15.30
C ASN A 8 -5.56 -16.12 15.55
N HIS A 9 -6.73 -16.25 16.17
CA HIS A 9 -7.34 -17.55 16.44
C HIS A 9 -7.74 -18.30 15.16
N ILE A 10 -8.08 -17.58 14.09
CA ILE A 10 -8.37 -18.18 12.79
C ILE A 10 -7.08 -18.64 12.11
N GLU A 11 -6.01 -17.85 12.18
CA GLU A 11 -4.70 -18.22 11.62
C GLU A 11 -4.16 -19.51 12.23
N GLU A 12 -4.24 -19.64 13.56
CA GLU A 12 -3.86 -20.88 14.28
C GLU A 12 -4.65 -22.09 13.78
N LYS A 13 -5.96 -21.94 13.57
CA LYS A 13 -6.80 -23.01 13.02
C LYS A 13 -6.39 -23.38 11.61
N LEU A 14 -6.07 -22.39 10.76
CA LEU A 14 -5.65 -22.62 9.37
C LEU A 14 -4.31 -23.37 9.29
N LYS A 15 -3.36 -23.08 10.21
CA LYS A 15 -2.07 -23.81 10.32
C LYS A 15 -2.24 -25.30 10.65
N LEU A 16 -3.33 -25.67 11.32
CA LEU A 16 -3.62 -27.06 11.73
C LEU A 16 -4.34 -27.88 10.65
N VAL A 17 -4.93 -27.23 9.64
CA VAL A 17 -5.64 -27.95 8.56
C VAL A 17 -4.64 -28.64 7.65
N LYS A 18 -4.82 -29.96 7.47
CA LYS A 18 -4.01 -30.79 6.57
C LYS A 18 -4.79 -31.26 5.35
N ASN A 19 -4.10 -31.50 4.25
CA ASN A 19 -4.67 -32.10 3.04
C ASN A 19 -4.65 -33.65 3.11
N ALA A 20 -5.23 -34.31 2.10
CA ALA A 20 -5.29 -35.77 2.02
C ALA A 20 -3.92 -36.49 1.97
N ALA A 21 -2.83 -35.74 1.74
CA ALA A 21 -1.45 -36.23 1.78
C ALA A 21 -0.73 -35.86 3.10
N ASP A 22 -1.48 -35.49 4.14
CA ASP A 22 -1.03 -35.13 5.49
C ASP A 22 -0.05 -33.92 5.54
N LYS A 23 -0.07 -33.07 4.51
CA LYS A 23 0.69 -31.81 4.43
C LYS A 23 -0.20 -30.61 4.80
N SER A 24 0.41 -29.49 5.20
CA SER A 24 -0.33 -28.24 5.46
C SER A 24 -1.23 -27.90 4.27
N HIS A 25 -2.50 -27.62 4.56
CA HIS A 25 -3.49 -27.29 3.54
C HIS A 25 -3.36 -25.84 3.06
N PHE A 26 -2.90 -24.94 3.94
CA PHE A 26 -2.72 -23.52 3.64
C PHE A 26 -1.23 -23.15 3.79
N ASN A 27 -0.74 -22.33 2.86
CA ASN A 27 0.59 -21.76 2.96
C ASN A 27 0.48 -20.33 3.51
N VAL A 28 0.56 -20.22 4.84
CA VAL A 28 0.49 -18.94 5.56
C VAL A 28 1.76 -18.11 5.38
N ASP A 29 2.88 -18.74 5.03
CA ASP A 29 4.17 -18.09 4.80
C ASP A 29 4.38 -17.68 3.33
N ALA A 30 3.36 -17.85 2.48
CA ALA A 30 3.44 -17.48 1.07
C ALA A 30 3.50 -15.96 0.92
N THR A 31 4.67 -15.45 0.50
CA THR A 31 4.77 -14.07 0.05
C THR A 31 3.94 -13.85 -1.21
N GLN A 32 3.17 -12.76 -1.24
CA GLN A 32 2.34 -12.40 -2.39
C GLN A 32 2.85 -11.11 -3.02
N ASP A 33 3.15 -11.17 -4.31
CA ASP A 33 3.41 -9.98 -5.11
C ASP A 33 2.09 -9.34 -5.53
N ILE A 34 1.73 -8.24 -4.89
CA ILE A 34 0.55 -7.46 -5.27
C ILE A 34 0.95 -6.43 -6.33
N LYS A 35 0.47 -6.62 -7.57
CA LYS A 35 0.66 -5.66 -8.66
C LYS A 35 -0.54 -4.73 -8.76
N VAL A 36 -0.32 -3.45 -8.46
CA VAL A 36 -1.35 -2.40 -8.60
C VAL A 36 -1.20 -1.71 -9.96
N ASN A 37 -2.27 -1.72 -10.76
CA ASN A 37 -2.29 -1.08 -12.07
C ASN A 37 -2.74 0.39 -11.94
N LEU A 38 -1.85 1.31 -12.31
CA LEU A 38 -2.07 2.75 -12.22
C LEU A 38 -2.08 3.40 -13.61
N ARG A 39 -3.13 4.15 -13.92
CA ARG A 39 -3.28 4.90 -15.18
C ARG A 39 -3.12 6.41 -14.95
N PRO A 40 -2.32 7.12 -15.77
CA PRO A 40 -2.24 8.56 -15.70
C PRO A 40 -3.57 9.21 -16.14
N ASP A 41 -4.06 10.15 -15.35
CA ASP A 41 -5.24 10.96 -15.64
C ASP A 41 -5.05 12.37 -15.08
N PRO A 42 -4.79 13.40 -15.93
CA PRO A 42 -4.61 14.79 -15.48
C PRO A 42 -5.84 15.41 -14.81
N SER A 43 -7.02 14.80 -14.95
CA SER A 43 -8.24 15.30 -14.28
C SER A 43 -8.30 14.94 -12.80
N VAL A 44 -7.50 13.96 -12.36
CA VAL A 44 -7.41 13.57 -10.94
C VAL A 44 -6.54 14.59 -10.22
N LYS A 45 -6.94 15.01 -9.01
CA LYS A 45 -6.11 15.95 -8.22
C LYS A 45 -4.77 15.30 -7.84
N PRO A 46 -3.68 16.08 -7.77
CA PRO A 46 -2.41 15.60 -7.26
C PRO A 46 -2.54 14.97 -5.87
N ALA A 47 -1.69 13.99 -5.60
CA ALA A 47 -1.61 13.17 -4.40
C ALA A 47 -2.86 12.31 -4.12
N MET A 48 -3.67 12.02 -5.14
CA MET A 48 -4.83 11.13 -5.00
C MET A 48 -4.75 9.95 -5.97
N PHE A 49 -5.31 8.83 -5.51
CA PHE A 49 -5.61 7.66 -6.32
C PHE A 49 -7.12 7.43 -6.32
N VAL A 50 -7.71 7.34 -7.50
CA VAL A 50 -9.15 7.18 -7.67
C VAL A 50 -9.41 5.88 -8.43
N PRO A 51 -10.35 5.02 -8.03
CA PRO A 51 -10.68 3.81 -8.79
C PRO A 51 -10.99 4.13 -10.26
N ASP A 52 -10.49 3.31 -11.18
CA ASP A 52 -10.80 3.47 -12.60
C ASP A 52 -12.21 2.91 -12.88
N PRO A 53 -13.18 3.75 -13.31
CA PRO A 53 -14.53 3.26 -13.61
C PRO A 53 -14.58 2.32 -14.81
N LEU A 54 -13.54 2.31 -15.66
CA LEU A 54 -13.47 1.46 -16.85
C LEU A 54 -12.79 0.11 -16.57
N LEU A 55 -11.91 0.05 -15.57
CA LEU A 55 -11.06 -1.10 -15.31
C LEU A 55 -11.12 -1.49 -13.82
N PRO A 56 -11.93 -2.50 -13.46
CA PRO A 56 -12.01 -2.99 -12.10
C PRO A 56 -10.62 -3.38 -11.55
N GLY A 57 -10.35 -2.98 -10.30
CA GLY A 57 -9.05 -3.23 -9.64
C GLY A 57 -7.90 -2.34 -10.11
N CYS A 58 -8.13 -1.41 -11.04
CA CYS A 58 -7.15 -0.40 -11.45
C CYS A 58 -7.47 0.96 -10.81
N TYR A 59 -6.46 1.82 -10.69
CA TYR A 59 -6.62 3.19 -10.20
C TYR A 59 -6.08 4.19 -11.21
N LYS A 60 -6.64 5.39 -11.15
CA LYS A 60 -6.18 6.58 -11.88
C LYS A 60 -5.51 7.53 -10.90
N ALA A 61 -4.45 8.19 -11.35
CA ALA A 61 -3.80 9.23 -10.56
C ALA A 61 -3.25 10.32 -11.48
N HIS A 62 -3.03 11.49 -10.90
CA HIS A 62 -2.38 12.57 -11.61
C HIS A 62 -0.96 12.16 -12.05
N PRO A 63 -0.48 12.53 -13.26
CA PRO A 63 0.86 12.16 -13.72
C PRO A 63 1.98 12.55 -12.75
N VAL A 64 1.84 13.68 -12.06
CA VAL A 64 2.79 14.12 -11.01
C VAL A 64 2.85 13.12 -9.87
N THR A 65 1.70 12.62 -9.41
CA THR A 65 1.61 11.65 -8.32
C THR A 65 2.28 10.35 -8.68
N LEU A 66 2.10 9.88 -9.92
CA LEU A 66 2.76 8.67 -10.42
C LEU A 66 4.29 8.83 -10.50
N ARG A 67 4.80 10.02 -10.83
CA ARG A 67 6.25 10.29 -10.81
C ARG A 67 6.81 10.44 -9.40
N ALA A 68 6.02 11.00 -8.49
CA ALA A 68 6.39 11.17 -7.09
C ALA A 68 6.46 9.83 -6.36
N LEU A 69 5.62 8.87 -6.72
CA LEU A 69 5.48 7.58 -6.04
C LEU A 69 6.73 6.71 -6.18
N ARG A 70 7.19 6.11 -5.08
CA ARG A 70 8.24 5.09 -5.12
C ARG A 70 7.70 3.79 -5.72
N LYS A 71 8.53 3.08 -6.51
CA LYS A 71 8.10 1.86 -7.22
C LYS A 71 7.81 0.66 -6.31
N ASN A 72 8.49 0.58 -5.17
CA ASN A 72 8.45 -0.56 -4.25
C ASN A 72 7.95 -0.10 -2.88
N ILE A 73 6.67 0.27 -2.81
CA ILE A 73 6.02 0.87 -1.64
C ILE A 73 5.96 -0.13 -0.48
N PHE A 74 5.70 -1.41 -0.78
CA PHE A 74 5.49 -2.47 0.21
C PHE A 74 6.68 -3.45 0.33
N ALA A 75 7.91 -3.00 0.05
CA ALA A 75 9.08 -3.89 0.02
C ALA A 75 9.63 -4.29 1.40
N ALA A 76 9.28 -3.55 2.45
CA ALA A 76 9.47 -4.00 3.82
C ALA A 76 8.28 -4.90 4.16
N GLY A 77 8.47 -6.09 4.73
CA GLY A 77 7.35 -6.99 5.04
C GLY A 77 6.30 -6.38 5.99
N ASN A 78 5.27 -7.16 6.34
CA ASN A 78 4.14 -6.73 7.17
C ASN A 78 4.53 -6.11 8.54
N GLU A 79 5.75 -6.33 9.03
CA GLU A 79 6.20 -5.92 10.37
C GLU A 79 6.84 -4.51 10.44
N LEU A 80 7.03 -3.80 9.32
CA LEU A 80 7.86 -2.58 9.30
C LEU A 80 7.12 -1.25 9.08
N PHE A 81 5.81 -1.22 8.78
CA PHE A 81 5.16 0.03 8.37
C PHE A 81 4.73 0.93 9.53
N GLU A 82 4.37 0.38 10.69
CA GLU A 82 3.80 1.18 11.79
C GLU A 82 4.85 2.03 12.53
N ASP A 83 6.11 1.57 12.61
CA ASP A 83 7.19 2.26 13.33
C ASP A 83 8.07 3.15 12.44
N LEU A 84 7.81 3.22 11.14
CA LEU A 84 8.69 3.91 10.18
C LEU A 84 8.09 5.20 9.58
N GLU A 85 6.89 5.60 10.00
CA GLU A 85 6.22 6.81 9.51
C GLU A 85 7.16 8.03 9.59
N ASP A 86 7.33 8.74 8.47
CA ASP A 86 8.24 9.88 8.35
C ASP A 86 7.49 11.10 7.80
N LEU A 87 6.58 11.61 8.64
CA LEU A 87 5.77 12.79 8.34
C LEU A 87 6.62 14.05 8.28
N VAL A 88 6.54 14.75 7.15
CA VAL A 88 7.11 16.09 6.97
C VAL A 88 6.09 17.04 6.39
N THR A 89 6.16 18.30 6.82
CA THR A 89 5.43 19.39 6.17
C THR A 89 6.25 19.90 5.00
N CYS A 90 5.66 19.91 3.80
CA CYS A 90 6.30 20.48 2.62
C CYS A 90 6.51 22.00 2.78
N GLU A 91 7.74 22.47 2.66
CA GLU A 91 8.03 23.92 2.75
C GLU A 91 7.31 24.76 1.68
N SER A 92 7.04 24.18 0.50
CA SER A 92 6.45 24.92 -0.62
C SER A 92 4.93 24.98 -0.57
N CYS A 93 4.25 23.87 -0.29
CA CYS A 93 2.78 23.80 -0.32
C CYS A 93 2.15 23.55 1.04
N GLN A 94 2.95 23.42 2.11
CA GLN A 94 2.51 23.25 3.50
C GLN A 94 1.62 22.03 3.76
N HIS A 95 1.62 21.06 2.85
CA HIS A 95 0.95 19.78 3.05
C HIS A 95 1.83 18.85 3.88
N GLU A 96 1.22 18.12 4.81
CA GLU A 96 1.85 17.02 5.53
C GLU A 96 1.92 15.78 4.63
N ILE A 97 3.11 15.19 4.57
CA ILE A 97 3.44 14.12 3.62
C ILE A 97 4.31 13.11 4.34
N ASP A 98 3.94 11.84 4.25
CA ASP A 98 4.80 10.75 4.65
C ASP A 98 5.88 10.48 3.59
N ARG A 99 7.13 10.86 3.88
CA ARG A 99 8.26 10.74 2.93
C ARG A 99 8.54 9.30 2.53
N GLN A 100 8.10 8.30 3.30
CA GLN A 100 8.35 6.89 3.00
C GLN A 100 7.89 6.47 1.61
N PHE A 101 6.79 7.05 1.14
CA PHE A 101 6.14 6.64 -0.10
C PHE A 101 6.54 7.46 -1.33
N TRP A 102 7.24 8.58 -1.13
CA TRP A 102 7.46 9.57 -2.19
C TRP A 102 8.95 9.91 -2.42
N HIS A 103 9.29 10.24 -3.65
CA HIS A 103 10.59 10.79 -4.05
C HIS A 103 10.66 12.31 -3.86
N PHE A 104 9.50 12.98 -3.97
CA PHE A 104 9.32 14.43 -3.82
C PHE A 104 7.85 14.70 -3.48
N CYS A 105 7.50 15.95 -3.16
CA CYS A 105 6.13 16.32 -2.81
C CYS A 105 5.12 15.98 -3.94
N PRO A 106 4.14 15.09 -3.71
CA PRO A 106 3.19 14.69 -4.74
C PRO A 106 2.18 15.78 -5.12
N HIS A 107 2.13 16.89 -4.36
CA HIS A 107 1.24 18.04 -4.60
C HIS A 107 1.89 19.13 -5.46
N CYS A 108 3.16 19.46 -5.21
CA CYS A 108 3.82 20.62 -5.83
C CYS A 108 5.19 20.34 -6.46
N GLU A 109 5.64 19.08 -6.49
CA GLU A 109 6.92 18.66 -7.09
C GLU A 109 8.18 19.16 -6.35
N ALA A 110 8.03 19.86 -5.23
CA ALA A 110 9.14 20.29 -4.40
C ALA A 110 9.93 19.08 -3.85
N LYS A 111 11.26 19.14 -3.95
CA LYS A 111 12.15 18.13 -3.38
C LYS A 111 12.15 18.23 -1.85
N PHE A 112 12.23 17.08 -1.17
CA PHE A 112 12.45 17.06 0.27
C PHE A 112 13.88 17.53 0.57
N ARG A 113 14.04 18.34 1.63
CA ARG A 113 15.35 18.71 2.16
C ARG A 113 15.76 17.69 3.24
N TYR A 114 17.05 17.37 3.27
CA TYR A 114 17.69 16.44 4.20
C TYR A 114 18.57 17.21 5.17
#